data_AF-A0A7V9G3I4-F1
#
_entry.id   AF-A0A7V9G3I4-F1
#
_cell.length_a   1.000
_cell.length_b   1.000
_cell.length_c   1.000
_cell.angle_alpha   90.00
_cell.angle_beta   90.00
_cell.angle_gamma   90.00
#
_symmetry.space_group_name_H-M   'P 1'
#
loop_
_entity.id
_entity.type
_entity.pdbx_description
1 polymer ?
#
loop_
_entity_poly.entity_id
_entity_poly.type
_entity_poly.pdbx_seq_one_letter_code
_entity_poly.pdbx_strand_id
1 'polypeptide(L)'
;MDSARTADIERSRRIIASPRARRALRQRGIDGATLRGSGPGGRIVAADVPLAAPTARSATQCTSSMRRAIARRTSESWATIPHIVLHAQADASALVALRAEVVQDIERRHGVRPTITDFLLRAMMISLGEHPRANRVWRGDELVALDAPAIGLVVGLDDGLAIPVIGAGADLSVVARARDLAVTRVRSGGAAASQPCASSLSNL
;
A
#
# COMPACT_ATOMS: atom_id res chain seq x y z
N MET A 1 24.85 -61.57 -17.00
CA MET A 1 24.87 -60.91 -18.32
C MET A 1 23.44 -60.71 -18.79
N ASP A 2 22.65 -59.88 -18.10
CA ASP A 2 21.28 -59.51 -18.59
C ASP A 2 20.73 -58.21 -17.98
N SER A 3 21.58 -57.37 -17.36
CA SER A 3 21.19 -56.04 -16.85
C SER A 3 21.15 -54.97 -17.96
N ALA A 4 21.44 -55.34 -19.21
CA ALA A 4 21.48 -54.43 -20.35
C ALA A 4 20.16 -54.41 -21.16
N ARG A 5 19.20 -55.28 -20.86
CA ARG A 5 17.93 -55.37 -21.61
C ARG A 5 16.78 -54.55 -21.02
N THR A 6 16.86 -54.11 -19.76
CA THR A 6 15.80 -53.32 -19.13
C THR A 6 16.01 -51.81 -19.27
N ALA A 7 17.22 -51.36 -19.63
CA ALA A 7 17.54 -49.94 -19.84
C ALA A 7 17.19 -49.41 -21.24
N ASP A 8 16.80 -50.29 -22.19
CA ASP A 8 16.52 -49.90 -23.58
C ASP A 8 15.02 -49.76 -23.91
N ILE A 9 14.14 -49.96 -22.91
CA ILE A 9 12.68 -49.72 -23.02
C ILE A 9 12.33 -48.26 -22.70
N GLU A 10 13.25 -47.49 -22.10
CA GLU A 10 13.21 -46.02 -22.06
C GLU A 10 13.64 -45.37 -23.40
N ARG A 11 13.63 -46.13 -24.50
CA ARG A 11 13.68 -45.56 -25.85
C ARG A 11 12.50 -44.63 -26.05
N SER A 12 12.77 -43.33 -25.92
CA SER A 12 12.14 -42.22 -26.64
C SER A 12 10.84 -42.64 -27.32
N ARG A 13 9.70 -42.48 -26.63
CA ARG A 13 8.41 -42.37 -27.31
C ARG A 13 8.51 -41.15 -28.22
N ARG A 14 9.06 -41.35 -29.43
CA ARG A 14 9.15 -40.31 -30.46
C ARG A 14 7.74 -39.86 -30.72
N ILE A 15 7.40 -38.69 -30.21
CA ILE A 15 6.08 -38.09 -30.40
C ILE A 15 5.85 -37.99 -31.91
N ILE A 16 4.90 -38.78 -32.41
CA ILE A 16 4.53 -38.77 -33.82
C ILE A 16 3.61 -37.57 -34.02
N ALA A 17 4.20 -36.40 -34.23
CA ALA A 17 3.46 -35.16 -34.51
C ALA A 17 3.64 -34.74 -35.98
N SER A 18 2.57 -34.24 -36.59
CA SER A 18 2.63 -33.58 -37.90
C SER A 18 3.53 -32.33 -37.85
N PRO A 19 4.12 -31.88 -38.98
CA PRO A 19 4.99 -30.70 -39.00
C PRO A 19 4.30 -29.43 -38.45
N ARG A 20 3.01 -29.23 -38.76
CA ARG A 20 2.22 -28.10 -38.25
C ARG A 20 1.95 -28.20 -36.74
N ALA A 21 1.65 -29.40 -36.23
CA ALA A 21 1.48 -29.62 -34.79
C ALA A 21 2.79 -29.36 -34.02
N ARG A 22 3.92 -29.86 -34.54
CA ARG A 22 5.24 -29.66 -33.93
C ARG A 22 5.63 -28.18 -33.86
N ARG A 23 5.25 -27.40 -34.88
CA ARG A 23 5.41 -25.93 -34.87
C ARG A 23 4.52 -25.27 -33.81
N ALA A 24 3.25 -25.66 -33.72
CA ALA A 24 2.31 -25.11 -32.74
C ALA A 24 2.69 -25.44 -31.28
N LEU A 25 3.16 -26.66 -31.02
CA LEU A 25 3.66 -27.10 -29.69
C LEU A 25 4.86 -26.26 -29.25
N ARG A 26 5.86 -26.08 -30.13
CA ARG A 26 7.04 -25.25 -29.85
C ARG A 26 6.69 -23.79 -29.62
N GLN A 27 5.79 -23.24 -30.44
CA GLN A 27 5.35 -21.84 -30.30
C GLN A 27 4.57 -21.58 -29.01
N ARG A 28 3.86 -22.58 -28.49
CA ARG A 28 2.99 -22.45 -27.31
C ARG A 28 3.59 -23.04 -26.04
N GLY A 29 4.80 -23.61 -26.11
CA GLY A 29 5.46 -24.24 -24.97
C GLY A 29 4.70 -25.45 -24.39
N ILE A 30 3.92 -26.15 -25.23
CA ILE A 30 3.11 -27.30 -24.81
C ILE A 30 3.92 -28.58 -25.06
N ASP A 31 4.01 -29.46 -24.07
CA ASP A 31 4.60 -30.79 -24.23
C ASP A 31 3.66 -31.69 -25.03
N GLY A 32 4.14 -32.22 -26.16
CA GLY A 32 3.36 -33.12 -26.99
C GLY A 32 3.12 -34.50 -26.36
N ALA A 33 3.90 -34.89 -25.34
CA ALA A 33 3.72 -36.16 -24.65
C ALA A 33 2.41 -36.23 -23.84
N THR A 34 1.85 -35.06 -23.48
CA THR A 34 0.60 -34.96 -22.72
C THR A 34 -0.65 -34.89 -23.60
N LEU A 35 -0.50 -34.96 -24.93
CA LEU A 35 -1.60 -34.85 -25.89
C LEU A 35 -1.86 -36.19 -26.57
N ARG A 36 -3.14 -36.55 -26.69
CA ARG A 36 -3.58 -37.69 -27.50
C ARG A 36 -3.79 -37.21 -28.94
N GLY A 37 -3.01 -37.76 -29.88
CA GLY A 37 -3.15 -37.44 -31.29
C GLY A 37 -4.38 -38.08 -31.93
N SER A 38 -5.14 -37.31 -32.70
CA SER A 38 -6.34 -37.78 -33.42
C SER A 38 -6.06 -38.26 -34.85
N GLY A 39 -4.84 -38.10 -35.35
CA GLY A 39 -4.45 -38.50 -36.69
C GLY A 39 -4.13 -40.00 -36.85
N PRO A 40 -3.99 -40.49 -38.10
CA PRO A 40 -3.71 -41.90 -38.39
C PRO A 40 -2.48 -42.42 -37.66
N GLY A 41 -2.62 -43.54 -36.94
CA GLY A 41 -1.57 -44.12 -36.11
C GLY A 41 -1.30 -43.36 -34.79
N GLY A 42 -2.27 -42.58 -34.29
CA GLY A 42 -2.14 -41.81 -33.05
C GLY A 42 -1.32 -40.53 -33.21
N ARG A 43 -1.23 -40.01 -34.45
CA ARG A 43 -0.42 -38.84 -34.79
C ARG A 43 -1.06 -37.55 -34.28
N ILE A 44 -0.30 -36.69 -33.62
CA ILE A 44 -0.76 -35.37 -33.18
C ILE A 44 -0.85 -34.43 -34.40
N VAL A 45 -2.06 -33.95 -34.70
CA VAL A 45 -2.33 -32.95 -35.74
C VAL A 45 -2.49 -31.57 -35.13
N ALA A 46 -2.43 -30.52 -35.96
CA ALA A 46 -2.43 -29.14 -35.44
C ALA A 46 -3.70 -28.77 -34.66
N ALA A 47 -4.83 -29.42 -34.98
CA ALA A 47 -6.09 -29.28 -34.27
C ALA A 47 -6.05 -29.86 -32.85
N ASP A 48 -5.17 -30.84 -32.59
CA ASP A 48 -5.00 -31.45 -31.26
C ASP A 48 -4.18 -30.56 -30.31
N VAL A 49 -3.49 -29.55 -30.84
CA VAL A 49 -2.70 -28.61 -30.04
C VAL A 49 -3.63 -27.50 -29.60
N PRO A 50 -4.06 -27.48 -28.32
CA PRO A 50 -5.03 -26.51 -27.86
C PRO A 50 -4.53 -25.09 -28.16
N LEU A 51 -5.45 -24.24 -28.61
CA LEU A 51 -5.27 -22.79 -28.63
C LEU A 51 -5.16 -22.36 -27.17
N ALA A 52 -3.98 -22.42 -26.57
CA ALA A 52 -3.83 -22.18 -25.15
C ALA A 52 -4.36 -20.79 -24.79
N ALA A 53 -5.41 -20.73 -23.96
CA ALA A 53 -5.48 -19.66 -22.97
C ALA A 53 -4.42 -20.01 -21.92
N PRO A 54 -3.47 -19.12 -21.61
CA PRO A 54 -2.58 -19.36 -20.48
C PRO A 54 -3.46 -19.50 -19.24
N THR A 55 -3.45 -20.66 -18.61
CA THR A 55 -3.89 -20.77 -17.21
C THR A 55 -2.81 -20.10 -16.37
N ALA A 56 -2.73 -18.78 -16.44
CA ALA A 56 -2.28 -18.02 -15.30
C ALA A 56 -3.28 -18.35 -14.18
N ARG A 57 -2.99 -19.38 -13.39
CA ARG A 57 -3.57 -19.44 -12.05
C ARG A 57 -3.12 -18.15 -11.42
N SER A 58 -4.05 -17.21 -11.30
CA SER A 58 -3.84 -16.01 -10.52
C SER A 58 -3.44 -16.49 -9.13
N ALA A 59 -2.15 -16.40 -8.83
CA ALA A 59 -1.64 -16.75 -7.53
C ALA A 59 -2.32 -15.76 -6.58
N THR A 60 -3.30 -16.24 -5.82
CA THR A 60 -3.93 -15.43 -4.78
C THR A 60 -2.84 -15.11 -3.78
N GLN A 61 -2.33 -13.87 -3.81
CA GLN A 61 -1.33 -13.43 -2.86
C GLN A 61 -2.02 -13.22 -1.52
N CYS A 62 -1.61 -14.00 -0.51
CA CYS A 62 -2.03 -13.75 0.86
C CYS A 62 -1.51 -12.38 1.29
N THR A 63 -2.41 -11.41 1.33
CA THR A 63 -2.13 -10.05 1.84
C THR A 63 -1.88 -10.09 3.36
N SER A 64 -1.16 -9.12 3.91
CA SER A 64 -0.92 -9.07 5.36
C SER A 64 -2.19 -8.72 6.13
N SER A 65 -2.21 -8.98 7.44
CA SER A 65 -3.31 -8.56 8.31
C SER A 65 -3.49 -7.04 8.31
N MET A 66 -2.39 -6.28 8.26
CA MET A 66 -2.39 -4.82 8.17
C MET A 66 -3.06 -4.35 6.88
N ARG A 67 -2.64 -4.89 5.72
CA ARG A 67 -3.25 -4.53 4.42
C ARG A 67 -4.72 -4.92 4.33
N ARG A 68 -5.13 -6.06 4.87
CA ARG A 68 -6.56 -6.42 4.99
C ARG A 68 -7.35 -5.40 5.80
N ALA A 69 -6.79 -4.98 6.95
CA ALA A 69 -7.45 -3.99 7.80
C ALA A 69 -7.57 -2.63 7.10
N ILE A 70 -6.53 -2.19 6.38
CA ILE A 70 -6.56 -0.97 5.56
C ILE A 70 -7.64 -1.07 4.49
N ALA A 71 -7.62 -2.14 3.69
CA ALA A 71 -8.59 -2.33 2.61
C ALA A 71 -10.05 -2.30 3.13
N ARG A 72 -10.30 -2.98 4.26
CA ARG A 72 -11.62 -2.96 4.91
C ARG A 72 -12.02 -1.55 5.34
N ARG A 73 -11.17 -0.85 6.12
CA ARG A 73 -11.48 0.49 6.63
C ARG A 73 -11.66 1.53 5.53
N THR A 74 -10.83 1.51 4.50
CA THR A 74 -10.94 2.45 3.38
C THR A 74 -12.21 2.19 2.58
N SER A 75 -12.58 0.91 2.38
CA SER A 75 -13.82 0.55 1.69
C SER A 75 -15.06 0.95 2.50
N GLU A 76 -15.05 0.70 3.82
CA GLU A 76 -16.11 1.14 4.74
C GLU A 76 -16.26 2.68 4.71
N SER A 77 -15.15 3.42 4.80
CA SER A 77 -15.14 4.89 4.73
C SER A 77 -15.79 5.38 3.43
N TRP A 78 -15.33 4.89 2.27
CA TRP A 78 -15.86 5.29 0.96
C TRP A 78 -17.32 4.91 0.74
N ALA A 79 -17.76 3.77 1.27
CA ALA A 79 -19.13 3.30 1.09
C ALA A 79 -20.14 4.04 1.98
N THR A 80 -19.71 4.56 3.14
CA THR A 80 -20.63 5.08 4.17
C THR A 80 -20.59 6.60 4.34
N ILE A 81 -19.48 7.25 4.02
CA ILE A 81 -19.30 8.69 4.21
C ILE A 81 -19.50 9.42 2.87
N PRO A 82 -20.36 10.45 2.78
CA PRO A 82 -20.41 11.32 1.60
C PRO A 82 -19.13 12.17 1.50
N HIS A 83 -18.37 12.02 0.43
CA HIS A 83 -17.11 12.74 0.23
C HIS A 83 -17.28 13.94 -0.68
N ILE A 84 -16.81 15.10 -0.22
CA ILE A 84 -16.60 16.30 -1.03
C ILE A 84 -15.10 16.55 -1.08
N VAL A 85 -14.54 16.67 -2.29
CA VAL A 85 -13.11 16.92 -2.50
C VAL A 85 -12.92 18.38 -2.87
N LEU A 86 -12.02 19.05 -2.16
CA LEU A 86 -11.64 20.44 -2.41
C LEU A 86 -10.17 20.51 -2.79
N HIS A 87 -9.86 21.37 -3.77
CA HIS A 87 -8.50 21.69 -4.17
C HIS A 87 -8.26 23.17 -3.93
N ALA A 88 -7.15 23.50 -3.27
CA ALA A 88 -6.72 24.86 -3.02
C ALA A 88 -5.21 24.98 -3.24
N GLN A 89 -4.76 26.18 -3.59
CA GLN A 89 -3.35 26.53 -3.71
C GLN A 89 -3.05 27.66 -2.74
N ALA A 90 -1.86 27.63 -2.14
CA ALA A 90 -1.38 28.66 -1.25
C ALA A 90 0.08 29.00 -1.59
N ASP A 91 0.42 30.28 -1.56
CA ASP A 91 1.82 30.73 -1.64
C ASP A 91 2.53 30.42 -0.32
N ALA A 92 3.57 29.61 -0.38
CA ALA A 92 4.36 29.18 0.77
C ALA A 92 5.64 30.00 0.99
N SER A 93 5.87 31.08 0.23
CA SER A 93 7.12 31.87 0.29
C SER A 93 7.41 32.41 1.68
N ALA A 94 6.40 32.99 2.34
CA ALA A 94 6.52 33.50 3.71
C ALA A 94 6.82 32.38 4.72
N LEU A 95 6.20 31.21 4.53
CA LEU A 95 6.45 30.04 5.37
C LEU A 95 7.89 29.53 5.22
N VAL A 96 8.39 29.47 3.99
CA VAL A 96 9.77 29.05 3.69
C VAL A 96 10.78 30.02 4.30
N ALA A 97 10.54 31.32 4.19
CA ALA A 97 11.37 32.35 4.80
C ALA A 97 11.39 32.22 6.34
N LEU A 98 10.22 32.15 6.97
CA LEU A 98 10.10 31.95 8.42
C LEU A 98 10.84 30.69 8.87
N ARG A 99 10.70 29.58 8.13
CA ARG A 99 11.41 28.34 8.45
C ARG A 99 12.92 28.53 8.42
N ALA A 100 13.45 29.24 7.42
CA ALA A 100 14.89 29.51 7.32
C ALA A 100 15.42 30.30 8.52
N GLU A 101 14.62 31.21 9.06
CA GLU A 101 14.97 32.04 10.22
C GLU A 101 14.97 31.23 11.53
N VAL A 102 13.94 30.41 11.78
CA VAL A 102 13.70 29.83 13.11
C VAL A 102 14.32 28.45 13.32
N VAL A 103 14.53 27.66 12.26
CA VAL A 103 14.90 26.24 12.39
C VAL A 103 16.23 26.06 13.12
N GLN A 104 17.24 26.85 12.79
CA GLN A 104 18.57 26.72 13.43
C GLN A 104 18.50 27.03 14.92
N ASP A 105 17.74 28.04 15.31
CA ASP A 105 17.61 28.43 16.71
C ASP A 105 16.83 27.39 17.52
N ILE A 106 15.73 26.88 16.98
CA ILE A 106 14.94 25.81 17.61
C ILE A 106 15.78 24.54 17.76
N GLU A 107 16.54 24.18 16.74
CA GLU A 107 17.43 23.01 16.78
C GLU A 107 18.50 23.15 17.87
N ARG A 108 19.14 24.33 17.98
CA ARG A 108 20.12 24.58 19.05
C ARG A 108 19.50 24.53 20.46
N ARG A 109 18.33 25.14 20.64
CA ARG A 109 17.70 25.28 21.98
C ARG A 109 16.99 24.02 22.45
N HIS A 110 16.38 23.27 21.52
CA HIS A 110 15.50 22.17 21.84
C HIS A 110 16.00 20.81 21.32
N GLY A 111 17.04 20.77 20.49
CA GLY A 111 17.59 19.53 19.95
C GLY A 111 16.65 18.82 18.97
N VAL A 112 15.68 19.54 18.39
CA VAL A 112 14.75 19.02 17.38
C VAL A 112 14.71 19.98 16.21
N ARG A 113 14.72 19.43 14.99
CA ARG A 113 14.74 20.22 13.76
C ARG A 113 13.36 20.26 13.09
N PRO A 114 12.64 21.39 13.09
CA PRO A 114 11.34 21.48 12.45
C PRO A 114 11.41 21.31 10.92
N THR A 115 10.41 20.59 10.42
CA THR A 115 10.14 20.34 9.00
C THR A 115 8.92 21.13 8.54
N ILE A 116 8.70 21.26 7.23
CA ILE A 116 7.48 21.89 6.69
C ILE A 116 6.21 21.23 7.25
N THR A 117 6.23 19.91 7.43
CA THR A 117 5.14 19.16 8.05
C THR A 117 4.80 19.68 9.44
N ASP A 118 5.79 20.09 10.25
CA ASP A 118 5.55 20.61 11.60
C ASP A 118 4.83 21.97 11.58
N PHE A 119 5.16 22.81 10.61
CA PHE A 119 4.43 24.07 10.40
C PHE A 119 3.00 23.82 9.93
N LEU A 120 2.79 22.87 9.01
CA LEU A 120 1.45 22.51 8.54
C LEU A 120 0.60 21.92 9.66
N LEU A 121 1.15 21.00 10.46
CA LEU A 121 0.49 20.46 11.64
C LEU A 121 0.08 21.58 12.60
N ARG A 122 0.98 22.52 12.88
CA ARG A 122 0.68 23.66 13.75
C ARG A 122 -0.40 24.57 13.16
N ALA A 123 -0.34 24.88 11.87
CA ALA A 123 -1.37 25.68 11.20
C ALA A 123 -2.75 25.01 11.29
N MET A 124 -2.84 23.71 11.00
CA MET A 124 -4.08 22.94 11.12
C MET A 124 -4.64 22.94 12.55
N MET A 125 -3.78 22.80 13.57
CA MET A 125 -4.21 22.85 14.97
C MET A 125 -4.79 24.22 15.34
N ILE A 126 -4.15 25.32 14.90
CA ILE A 126 -4.66 26.68 15.11
C ILE A 126 -6.03 26.82 14.42
N SER A 127 -6.14 26.44 13.14
CA SER A 127 -7.39 26.54 12.39
C SER A 127 -8.52 25.71 13.00
N LEU A 128 -8.24 24.52 13.53
CA LEU A 128 -9.26 23.71 14.23
C LEU A 128 -9.69 24.32 15.57
N GLY A 129 -8.78 25.03 16.25
CA GLY A 129 -9.13 25.82 17.44
C GLY A 129 -10.04 27.01 17.12
N GLU A 130 -9.79 27.68 16.00
CA GLU A 130 -10.61 28.80 15.50
C GLU A 130 -11.95 28.34 14.88
N HIS A 131 -12.02 27.08 14.45
CA HIS A 131 -13.22 26.49 13.85
C HIS A 131 -13.71 25.23 14.60
N PRO A 132 -14.29 25.36 15.82
CA PRO A 132 -14.72 24.21 16.63
C PRO A 132 -15.80 23.31 16.00
N ARG A 133 -16.50 23.79 14.97
CA ARG A 133 -17.45 22.95 14.20
C ARG A 133 -16.74 21.88 13.37
N ALA A 134 -15.48 22.14 12.96
CA ALA A 134 -14.65 21.19 12.23
C ALA A 134 -13.90 20.23 13.16
N ASN A 135 -13.66 20.59 14.43
CA ASN A 135 -12.98 19.73 15.40
C ASN A 135 -13.93 18.71 16.06
N ARG A 136 -14.59 17.87 15.24
CA ARG A 136 -15.60 16.91 15.67
C ARG A 136 -15.46 15.56 14.97
N VAL A 137 -15.96 14.51 15.58
CA VAL A 137 -16.00 13.15 15.01
C VAL A 137 -17.41 12.57 15.08
N TRP A 138 -17.80 11.84 14.05
CA TRP A 138 -19.06 11.10 14.05
C TRP A 138 -18.88 9.79 14.83
N ARG A 139 -19.78 9.50 15.78
CA ARG A 139 -19.83 8.25 16.56
C ARG A 139 -21.27 7.76 16.67
N GLY A 140 -21.58 6.66 15.99
CA GLY A 140 -22.96 6.17 15.92
C GLY A 140 -23.84 7.18 15.18
N ASP A 141 -24.77 7.81 15.89
CA ASP A 141 -25.66 8.87 15.37
C ASP A 141 -25.34 10.25 15.97
N GLU A 142 -24.20 10.37 16.68
CA GLU A 142 -23.82 11.59 17.39
C GLU A 142 -22.58 12.26 16.78
N LEU A 143 -22.57 13.59 16.78
CA LEU A 143 -21.42 14.40 16.43
C LEU A 143 -20.69 14.86 17.71
N VAL A 144 -19.61 14.18 18.04
CA VAL A 144 -18.84 14.39 19.28
C VAL A 144 -17.77 15.46 19.08
N ALA A 145 -17.80 16.50 19.92
CA ALA A 145 -16.75 17.51 19.95
C ALA A 145 -15.48 17.00 20.63
N LEU A 146 -14.32 17.41 20.14
CA LEU A 146 -13.04 17.11 20.77
C LEU A 146 -12.55 18.33 21.57
N ASP A 147 -12.01 18.09 22.76
CA ASP A 147 -11.56 19.14 23.68
C ASP A 147 -10.38 19.95 23.13
N ALA A 148 -9.49 19.28 22.40
CA ALA A 148 -8.31 19.89 21.81
C ALA A 148 -8.13 19.43 20.36
N PRO A 149 -7.58 20.28 19.48
CA PRO A 149 -7.15 19.87 18.16
C PRO A 149 -6.07 18.78 18.24
N ALA A 150 -6.29 17.69 17.51
CA ALA A 150 -5.30 16.65 17.33
C ALA A 150 -5.34 16.19 15.87
N ILE A 151 -4.17 15.92 15.30
CA ILE A 151 -4.03 15.58 13.88
C ILE A 151 -3.45 14.18 13.75
N GLY A 152 -4.14 13.30 13.03
CA GLY A 152 -3.58 12.02 12.61
C GLY A 152 -2.54 12.21 11.51
N LEU A 153 -1.27 11.92 11.77
CA LEU A 153 -0.22 12.02 10.74
C LEU A 153 -0.07 10.70 10.01
N VAL A 154 -0.30 10.68 8.70
CA VAL A 154 -0.14 9.46 7.89
C VAL A 154 1.35 9.17 7.65
N VAL A 155 1.81 7.98 8.07
CA VAL A 155 3.18 7.51 7.92
C VAL A 155 3.19 6.22 7.10
N GLY A 156 3.86 6.24 5.95
CA GLY A 156 4.07 5.05 5.13
C GLY A 156 5.05 4.05 5.77
N LEU A 157 4.73 2.77 5.68
CA LEU A 157 5.52 1.62 6.12
C LEU A 157 5.62 0.61 4.97
N ASP A 158 6.59 -0.30 5.02
CA ASP A 158 6.78 -1.31 3.95
C ASP A 158 5.54 -2.19 3.74
N ASP A 159 4.82 -2.47 4.82
CA ASP A 159 3.63 -3.33 4.81
C ASP A 159 2.29 -2.57 4.94
N GLY A 160 2.29 -1.25 4.79
CA GLY A 160 1.08 -0.44 4.81
C GLY A 160 1.31 0.98 5.31
N LEU A 161 0.49 1.40 6.27
CA LEU A 161 0.60 2.71 6.88
C LEU A 161 0.23 2.66 8.36
N ALA A 162 0.76 3.61 9.12
CA ALA A 162 0.33 3.91 10.46
C ALA A 162 -0.10 5.38 10.56
N ILE A 163 -1.03 5.67 11.47
CA ILE A 163 -1.52 7.03 11.70
C ILE A 163 -1.37 7.35 13.19
N PRO A 164 -0.18 7.74 13.67
CA PRO A 164 -0.05 8.30 15.00
C PRO A 164 -0.79 9.65 15.11
N VAL A 165 -1.37 9.90 16.27
CA VAL A 165 -2.04 11.16 16.57
C VAL A 165 -1.05 12.14 17.22
N ILE A 166 -0.96 13.33 16.65
CA ILE A 166 -0.17 14.45 17.18
C ILE A 166 -1.14 15.40 17.86
N GLY A 167 -1.05 15.52 19.19
CA GLY A 167 -1.88 16.45 19.97
C GLY A 167 -1.45 17.91 19.81
N ALA A 168 -2.31 18.82 20.26
CA ALA A 168 -2.03 20.25 20.30
C ALA A 168 -0.71 20.53 21.04
N GLY A 169 0.21 21.26 20.38
CA GLY A 169 1.46 21.72 20.96
C GLY A 169 1.47 23.23 21.17
N ALA A 170 1.99 23.68 22.31
CA ALA A 170 2.07 25.10 22.66
C ALA A 170 2.94 25.91 21.69
N ASP A 171 4.05 25.34 21.21
CA ASP A 171 4.98 25.93 20.24
C ASP A 171 5.39 24.90 19.15
N LEU A 172 6.13 25.38 18.15
CA LEU A 172 6.58 24.56 17.03
C LEU A 172 7.56 23.45 17.44
N SER A 173 8.38 23.67 18.47
CA SER A 173 9.34 22.68 18.96
C SER A 173 8.64 21.49 19.61
N VAL A 174 7.54 21.74 20.33
CA VAL A 174 6.69 20.70 20.94
C VAL A 174 6.05 19.84 19.84
N VAL A 175 5.50 20.47 18.80
CA VAL A 175 4.91 19.76 17.66
C VAL A 175 5.97 18.92 16.94
N ALA A 176 7.14 19.50 16.66
CA ALA A 176 8.23 18.80 15.98
C ALA A 176 8.73 17.58 16.77
N ARG A 177 8.87 17.70 18.09
CA ARG A 177 9.27 16.58 18.96
C ARG A 177 8.19 15.50 19.00
N ALA A 178 6.92 15.89 19.11
CA ALA A 178 5.81 14.94 19.12
C ALA A 178 5.73 14.16 17.80
N ARG A 179 5.89 14.84 16.65
CA ARG A 179 6.00 14.20 15.33
C ARG A 179 7.17 13.21 15.30
N ASP A 180 8.36 13.65 15.68
CA ASP A 180 9.58 12.84 15.58
C ASP A 180 9.49 11.55 16.42
N LEU A 181 9.02 11.67 17.66
CA LEU A 181 8.77 10.52 18.55
C LEU A 181 7.71 9.58 17.97
N ALA A 182 6.62 10.13 17.44
CA ALA A 182 5.54 9.35 16.85
C ALA A 182 5.99 8.57 15.61
N VAL A 183 6.69 9.24 14.69
CA VAL A 183 7.21 8.63 13.46
C VAL A 183 8.24 7.55 13.79
N THR A 184 9.17 7.83 14.72
CA THR A 184 10.17 6.86 15.16
C THR A 184 9.51 5.62 15.76
N ARG A 185 8.51 5.81 16.63
CA ARG A 185 7.77 4.70 17.26
C ARG A 185 7.08 3.80 16.24
N VAL A 186 6.36 4.36 15.26
CA VAL A 186 5.62 3.53 14.30
C VAL A 186 6.55 2.82 13.32
N ARG A 187 7.67 3.45 12.96
CA ARG A 187 8.70 2.82 12.11
C ARG A 187 9.44 1.69 12.82
N SER A 188 9.58 1.75 14.15
CA SER A 188 10.15 0.65 14.95
C SER A 188 9.14 -0.44 15.31
N GLY A 189 7.92 -0.42 14.73
CA GLY A 189 6.87 -1.42 14.97
C GLY A 189 6.04 -1.18 16.22
N GLY A 190 6.23 -0.06 16.91
CA GLY A 190 5.40 0.34 18.04
C GLY A 190 3.98 0.71 17.62
N ALA A 191 3.00 0.38 18.46
CA ALA A 191 1.61 0.74 18.21
C ALA A 191 1.41 2.26 18.21
N ALA A 192 0.62 2.76 17.27
CA ALA A 192 0.11 4.13 17.31
C ALA A 192 -0.94 4.24 18.42
N ALA A 193 -0.89 5.32 19.22
CA ALA A 193 -1.91 5.58 20.21
C ALA A 193 -3.29 5.71 19.54
N SER A 194 -4.30 5.04 20.08
CA SER A 194 -5.68 5.16 19.63
C SER A 194 -6.34 6.32 20.38
N GLN A 195 -6.27 7.50 19.77
CA GLN A 195 -7.02 8.68 20.21
C GLN A 195 -7.87 9.19 19.04
N PRO A 196 -9.08 9.71 19.30
CA PRO A 196 -9.87 10.34 18.26
C PRO A 196 -9.18 11.61 17.78
N CYS A 197 -9.12 11.80 16.47
CA CYS A 197 -8.72 13.06 15.83
C CYS A 197 -9.75 13.41 14.75
N ALA A 198 -10.10 14.68 14.64
CA ALA A 198 -11.07 15.15 13.65
C ALA A 198 -10.48 15.26 12.24
N SER A 199 -9.15 15.31 12.11
CA SER A 199 -8.48 15.50 10.83
C SER A 199 -7.16 14.74 10.76
N SER A 200 -6.75 14.42 9.54
CA SER A 200 -5.47 13.77 9.25
C SER A 200 -4.68 14.53 8.19
N LEU A 201 -3.35 14.49 8.29
CA LEU A 201 -2.42 15.05 7.31
C LEU A 201 -1.66 13.92 6.64
N SER A 202 -1.67 13.91 5.30
CA SER A 202 -0.81 13.08 4.48
C SER A 202 0.03 13.99 3.58
N ASN A 203 1.33 13.73 3.50
CA ASN A 203 2.26 14.45 2.65
C ASN A 203 3.05 13.42 1.82
N LEU A 204 3.11 13.63 0.51
CA LEU A 204 3.70 12.71 -0.47
C LEU A 204 5.02 13.27 -1.03
#